data_AF-A0A4U1KYC6-F1
#
_entry.id   AF-A0A4U1KYC6-F1
#
_cell.length_a   1.000
_cell.length_b   1.000
_cell.length_c   1.000
_cell.angle_alpha   90.00
_cell.angle_beta   90.00
_cell.angle_gamma   90.00
#
_symmetry.space_group_name_H-M   'P 1'
#
loop_
_entity.id
_entity.type
_entity.pdbx_description
1 polymer ?
#
loop_
_entity_poly.entity_id
_entity_poly.type
_entity_poly.pdbx_seq_one_letter_code
_entity_poly.pdbx_strand_id
1 'polypeptide(L)'
;MHDVEAPKYNREQILKNLEESKLARESSNFDQYLAKEKLQLGLNKSPLVSRELPRVKGTANPSPSQSTTREIIDQKLKEYGVSWDEFNRLRNTRITEMSQYEYDMMIDIRKSIPNPTEQTVLQKIIPVKDADNYFGSKGWGVGGFISKRGDVVDIKTIEDAVNGLRLDYENSPFVETMIDANGNRVAVRDQNGNLKLKTDAFVRIEFRTHDTDYIDIPIGNRDGTKLEADPASGNGFIKSDEYLIPEYKIVKPDTKFPSVKLTDGSKMYLNVGGEEVLVGVVKNGKMYYVEE
;
A
#
# COMPACT_ATOMS: atom_id res chain seq x y z
N MET A 1 -7.31 35.64 24.65
CA MET A 1 -6.95 34.28 24.21
C MET A 1 -8.18 33.42 24.41
N HIS A 2 -8.88 33.06 23.34
CA HIS A 2 -9.96 32.08 23.40
C HIS A 2 -9.33 30.74 23.01
N ASP A 3 -9.31 29.77 23.93
CA ASP A 3 -9.08 28.38 23.59
C ASP A 3 -10.23 27.93 22.68
N VAL A 4 -9.93 27.76 21.40
CA VAL A 4 -10.86 27.15 20.46
C VAL A 4 -10.76 25.65 20.72
N GLU A 5 -11.71 25.13 21.49
CA GLU A 5 -11.90 23.69 21.65
C GLU A 5 -12.02 23.08 20.25
N ALA A 6 -11.10 22.16 19.91
CA ALA A 6 -11.15 21.46 18.64
C ALA A 6 -12.51 20.76 18.50
N PRO A 7 -13.16 20.77 17.31
CA PRO A 7 -14.43 20.09 17.12
C PRO A 7 -14.27 18.62 17.52
N LYS A 8 -14.96 18.19 18.57
CA LYS A 8 -15.11 16.78 18.92
C LYS A 8 -16.03 16.16 17.89
N TYR A 9 -15.51 15.79 16.73
CA TYR A 9 -16.20 14.80 15.91
C TYR A 9 -16.34 13.54 16.76
N ASN A 10 -17.57 13.07 16.90
CA ASN A 10 -17.86 11.92 17.72
C ASN A 10 -17.35 10.68 16.98
N ARG A 11 -16.09 10.31 17.22
CA ARG A 11 -15.48 9.06 16.75
C ARG A 11 -16.43 7.88 16.98
N GLU A 12 -17.19 7.87 18.08
CA GLU A 12 -18.19 6.84 18.35
C GLU A 12 -19.34 6.89 17.35
N GLN A 13 -19.77 8.06 16.87
CA GLN A 13 -20.81 8.18 15.85
C GLN A 13 -20.32 7.69 14.48
N ILE A 14 -19.09 7.99 14.08
CA ILE A 14 -18.52 7.46 12.83
C ILE A 14 -18.37 5.94 12.92
N LEU A 15 -17.79 5.44 14.02
CA LEU A 15 -17.67 4.00 14.27
C LEU A 15 -19.04 3.31 14.38
N LYS A 16 -20.04 3.97 14.96
CA LYS A 16 -21.41 3.48 15.04
C LYS A 16 -22.07 3.43 13.67
N ASN A 17 -21.97 4.49 12.87
CA ASN A 17 -22.49 4.49 11.50
C ASN A 17 -21.79 3.41 10.65
N LEU A 18 -20.52 3.14 10.93
CA LEU A 18 -19.73 2.09 10.30
C LEU A 18 -20.16 0.69 10.71
N GLU A 19 -20.37 0.49 12.01
CA GLU A 19 -20.87 -0.75 12.57
C GLU A 19 -22.30 -1.04 12.09
N GLU A 20 -23.17 -0.03 12.05
CA GLU A 20 -24.51 -0.11 11.49
C GLU A 20 -24.48 -0.42 9.98
N SER A 21 -23.56 0.19 9.21
CA SER A 21 -23.35 -0.13 7.80
C SER A 21 -22.80 -1.56 7.60
N LYS A 22 -21.89 -2.02 8.47
CA LYS A 22 -21.39 -3.40 8.46
C LYS A 22 -22.51 -4.40 8.78
N LEU A 23 -23.28 -4.16 9.84
CA LEU A 23 -24.44 -4.97 10.22
C LEU A 23 -25.50 -4.98 9.11
N ALA A 24 -25.72 -3.87 8.40
CA ALA A 24 -26.60 -3.83 7.23
C ALA A 24 -26.07 -4.69 6.07
N ARG A 25 -24.75 -4.69 5.82
CA ARG A 25 -24.12 -5.56 4.81
C ARG A 25 -24.23 -7.04 5.19
N GLU A 26 -23.97 -7.39 6.45
CA GLU A 26 -24.07 -8.76 6.96
C GLU A 26 -25.53 -9.26 7.01
N SER A 27 -26.47 -8.42 7.44
CA SER A 27 -27.90 -8.76 7.54
C SER A 27 -28.63 -8.82 6.20
N SER A 28 -28.11 -8.14 5.17
CA SER A 28 -28.69 -8.17 3.82
C SER A 28 -28.32 -9.40 3.01
N ASN A 29 -27.57 -10.36 3.58
CA ASN A 29 -27.02 -11.51 2.86
C ASN A 29 -26.16 -11.07 1.65
N PHE A 30 -25.56 -9.89 1.71
CA PHE A 30 -24.78 -9.31 0.61
C PHE A 30 -23.66 -10.25 0.15
N ASP A 31 -22.95 -10.88 1.09
CA ASP A 31 -21.91 -11.85 0.79
C ASP A 31 -22.44 -13.10 0.05
N GLN A 32 -23.68 -13.53 0.35
CA GLN A 32 -24.31 -14.63 -0.39
C GLN A 32 -24.74 -14.20 -1.80
N TYR A 33 -25.16 -12.94 -1.97
CA TYR A 33 -25.51 -12.39 -3.27
C TYR A 33 -24.25 -12.22 -4.14
N LEU A 34 -23.17 -11.68 -3.57
CA LEU A 34 -21.88 -11.52 -4.21
C LEU A 34 -21.23 -12.87 -4.54
N ALA A 35 -21.36 -13.87 -3.66
CA ALA A 35 -20.93 -15.24 -3.92
C ALA A 35 -21.73 -15.88 -5.06
N LYS A 36 -23.06 -15.68 -5.11
CA LYS A 36 -23.91 -16.15 -6.22
C LYS A 36 -23.55 -15.48 -7.54
N GLU A 37 -23.32 -14.17 -7.54
CA GLU A 37 -22.93 -13.40 -8.74
C GLU A 37 -21.57 -13.86 -9.27
N LYS A 38 -20.57 -14.06 -8.39
CA LYS A 38 -19.27 -14.64 -8.73
C LYS A 38 -19.39 -16.08 -9.25
N LEU A 39 -20.26 -16.90 -8.67
CA LEU A 39 -20.52 -18.27 -9.14
C LEU A 39 -21.16 -18.27 -10.54
N GLN A 40 -22.10 -17.35 -10.78
CA GLN A 40 -22.82 -17.21 -12.05
C GLN A 40 -21.92 -16.68 -13.17
N LEU A 41 -20.96 -15.81 -12.84
CA LEU A 41 -19.87 -15.39 -13.73
C LEU A 41 -18.86 -16.53 -14.00
N GLY A 42 -18.61 -17.41 -13.02
CA GLY A 42 -17.73 -18.57 -13.15
C GLY A 42 -18.33 -19.71 -13.99
N LEU A 43 -19.64 -19.91 -13.92
CA LEU A 43 -20.38 -20.94 -14.68
C LEU A 43 -20.51 -20.62 -16.18
N ASN A 44 -20.35 -19.36 -16.58
CA ASN A 44 -20.38 -18.93 -17.98
C ASN A 44 -19.06 -19.17 -18.75
N LYS A 45 -18.05 -19.76 -18.11
CA LYS A 45 -16.83 -20.21 -18.78
C LYS A 45 -16.80 -21.75 -18.83
N SER A 46 -17.08 -22.32 -20.00
CA SER A 46 -16.84 -23.75 -20.24
C SER A 46 -15.33 -24.07 -20.19
N PRO A 47 -14.92 -25.29 -19.81
CA PRO A 47 -13.56 -25.56 -19.38
C PRO A 47 -12.68 -26.06 -20.53
N LEU A 48 -11.86 -25.18 -21.13
CA LEU A 48 -10.71 -25.59 -21.94
C LEU A 48 -9.55 -24.61 -21.75
N VAL A 49 -8.54 -25.10 -21.03
CA VAL A 49 -7.10 -24.79 -21.08
C VAL A 49 -6.71 -23.43 -21.70
N SER A 50 -6.31 -22.50 -20.84
CA SER A 50 -5.20 -21.60 -21.14
C SER A 50 -4.61 -21.08 -19.83
N ARG A 51 -3.30 -21.25 -19.65
CA ARG A 51 -2.48 -20.59 -18.63
C ARG A 51 -2.84 -19.10 -18.60
N GLU A 52 -3.60 -18.66 -17.60
CA GLU A 52 -3.79 -17.24 -17.36
C GLU A 52 -2.53 -16.72 -16.67
N LEU A 53 -1.79 -15.85 -17.35
CA LEU A 53 -0.79 -14.96 -16.76
C LEU A 53 -1.44 -14.18 -15.60
N PRO A 54 -0.70 -13.80 -14.54
CA PRO A 54 -1.25 -12.97 -13.48
C PRO A 54 -1.86 -11.70 -14.09
N ARG A 55 -3.12 -11.43 -13.73
CA ARG A 55 -3.88 -10.25 -14.18
C ARG A 55 -3.13 -9.00 -13.75
N VAL A 56 -2.45 -8.35 -14.70
CA VAL A 56 -2.00 -6.96 -14.53
C VAL A 56 -3.26 -6.08 -14.53
N LYS A 57 -3.79 -5.76 -13.36
CA LYS A 57 -4.69 -4.62 -13.21
C LYS A 57 -3.83 -3.36 -13.30
N GLY A 58 -3.94 -2.71 -14.45
CA GLY A 58 -3.13 -1.57 -14.86
C GLY A 58 -3.38 -1.26 -16.32
N THR A 59 -4.63 -1.00 -16.69
CA THR A 59 -4.98 -0.40 -18.00
C THR A 59 -5.98 0.73 -17.80
N ALA A 60 -5.46 1.89 -17.40
CA ALA A 60 -6.09 3.16 -17.69
C ALA A 60 -5.02 4.03 -18.37
N ASN A 61 -5.22 4.37 -19.65
CA ASN A 61 -4.35 5.25 -20.42
C ASN A 61 -4.14 6.58 -19.69
N PRO A 62 -2.89 7.06 -19.52
CA PRO A 62 -2.63 8.46 -19.24
C PRO A 62 -2.05 9.19 -20.47
N SER A 63 -2.34 10.48 -20.52
CA SER A 63 -1.80 11.50 -21.42
C SER A 63 -0.27 11.43 -21.64
N PRO A 64 0.23 11.99 -22.75
CA PRO A 64 1.64 11.92 -23.10
C PRO A 64 2.48 12.92 -22.28
N SER A 65 3.19 12.45 -21.25
CA SER A 65 4.56 12.90 -20.88
C SER A 65 5.00 12.31 -19.52
N GLN A 66 5.54 11.10 -19.54
CA GLN A 66 6.46 10.44 -18.59
C GLN A 66 6.34 8.95 -18.89
N SER A 67 7.46 8.25 -19.15
CA SER A 67 7.37 6.81 -19.33
C SER A 67 6.82 6.18 -18.04
N THR A 68 5.80 5.34 -18.15
CA THR A 68 5.22 4.71 -16.96
C THR A 68 6.26 3.80 -16.30
N THR A 69 6.15 3.55 -14.98
CA THR A 69 7.03 2.62 -14.24
C THR A 69 7.23 1.30 -14.98
N ARG A 70 6.16 0.81 -15.62
CA ARG A 70 6.16 -0.42 -16.42
C ARG A 70 7.06 -0.34 -17.65
N GLU A 71 7.00 0.76 -18.41
CA GLU A 71 7.80 0.94 -19.63
C GLU A 71 9.30 0.98 -19.34
N ILE A 72 9.69 1.62 -18.23
CA ILE A 72 11.09 1.63 -17.78
C ILE A 72 11.56 0.21 -17.48
N ILE A 73 10.75 -0.54 -16.73
CA ILE A 73 11.08 -1.95 -16.42
C ILE A 73 11.10 -2.79 -17.69
N ASP A 74 10.14 -2.63 -18.61
CA ASP A 74 10.11 -3.34 -19.90
C ASP A 74 11.42 -3.15 -20.68
N GLN A 75 11.97 -1.93 -20.69
CA GLN A 75 13.25 -1.64 -21.35
C GLN A 75 14.41 -2.34 -20.64
N LYS A 76 14.50 -2.22 -19.31
CA LYS A 76 15.56 -2.87 -18.53
C LYS A 76 15.50 -4.40 -18.62
N LEU A 77 14.31 -4.99 -18.60
CA LEU A 77 14.15 -6.44 -18.77
C LEU A 77 14.65 -6.92 -20.14
N LYS A 78 14.42 -6.15 -21.20
CA LYS A 78 14.99 -6.43 -22.53
C LYS A 78 16.51 -6.33 -22.55
N GLU A 79 17.08 -5.32 -21.89
CA GLU A 79 18.54 -5.15 -21.77
C GLU A 79 19.20 -6.35 -21.07
N TYR A 80 18.57 -6.87 -20.02
CA TYR A 80 19.06 -8.04 -19.27
C TYR A 80 18.66 -9.39 -19.87
N GLY A 81 17.82 -9.41 -20.90
CA GLY A 81 17.29 -10.65 -21.48
C GLY A 81 16.41 -11.46 -20.51
N VAL A 82 15.71 -10.78 -19.59
CA VAL A 82 14.91 -11.40 -18.51
C VAL A 82 13.42 -11.27 -18.80
N SER A 83 12.66 -12.31 -18.48
CA SER A 83 11.20 -12.32 -18.64
C SER A 83 10.50 -11.62 -17.46
N TRP A 84 9.25 -11.19 -17.68
CA TRP A 84 8.41 -10.67 -16.60
C TRP A 84 8.15 -11.68 -15.49
N ASP A 85 8.01 -12.96 -15.82
CA ASP A 85 7.79 -14.02 -14.83
C ASP A 85 9.00 -14.16 -13.91
N GLU A 86 10.20 -14.13 -14.50
CA GLU A 86 11.44 -14.18 -13.74
C GLU A 86 11.64 -12.92 -12.89
N PHE A 87 11.35 -11.74 -13.46
CA PHE A 87 11.35 -10.50 -12.69
C PHE A 87 10.38 -10.55 -11.51
N ASN A 88 9.15 -11.06 -11.70
CA ASN A 88 8.17 -11.19 -10.63
C ASN A 88 8.60 -12.18 -9.55
N ARG A 89 9.24 -13.30 -9.95
CA ARG A 89 9.86 -14.23 -8.99
C ARG A 89 10.92 -13.50 -8.15
N LEU A 90 11.82 -12.75 -8.80
CA LEU A 90 12.88 -12.01 -8.13
C LEU A 90 12.35 -10.90 -7.23
N ARG A 91 11.29 -10.21 -7.65
CA ARG A 91 10.61 -9.19 -6.85
C ARG A 91 10.11 -9.74 -5.51
N ASN A 92 9.65 -10.99 -5.52
CA ASN A 92 9.23 -11.76 -4.34
C ASN A 92 10.37 -12.53 -3.65
N THR A 93 11.59 -12.48 -4.17
CA THR A 93 12.76 -13.14 -3.57
C THR A 93 13.46 -12.18 -2.61
N ARG A 94 13.90 -12.68 -1.46
CA ARG A 94 14.70 -11.88 -0.53
C ARG A 94 16.11 -11.69 -1.08
N ILE A 95 16.68 -10.50 -0.96
CA ILE A 95 18.02 -10.22 -1.54
C ILE A 95 19.14 -11.13 -1.04
N THR A 96 19.01 -11.69 0.16
CA THR A 96 19.96 -12.65 0.76
C THR A 96 19.96 -14.00 0.03
N GLU A 97 18.90 -14.29 -0.71
CA GLU A 97 18.69 -15.53 -1.48
C GLU A 97 19.04 -15.35 -2.97
N MET A 98 19.23 -14.11 -3.41
CA MET A 98 19.62 -13.80 -4.79
C MET A 98 21.11 -14.10 -5.02
N SER A 99 21.45 -14.56 -6.22
CA SER A 99 22.81 -14.49 -6.75
C SER A 99 23.27 -13.02 -6.87
N GLN A 100 24.58 -12.82 -7.03
CA GLN A 100 25.12 -11.46 -7.20
C GLN A 100 24.54 -10.77 -8.44
N TYR A 101 24.43 -11.52 -9.55
CA TYR A 101 23.86 -11.02 -10.80
C TYR A 101 22.39 -10.61 -10.66
N GLU A 102 21.56 -11.47 -10.04
CA GLU A 102 20.14 -11.16 -9.80
C GLU A 102 19.98 -9.92 -8.92
N TYR A 103 20.79 -9.80 -7.86
CA TYR A 103 20.79 -8.61 -7.01
C TYR A 103 21.16 -7.35 -7.79
N ASP A 104 22.31 -7.35 -8.48
CA ASP A 104 22.78 -6.17 -9.22
C ASP A 104 21.77 -5.75 -10.30
N MET A 105 21.19 -6.71 -11.01
CA MET A 105 20.12 -6.48 -11.97
C MET A 105 18.88 -5.86 -11.32
N MET A 106 18.38 -6.42 -10.21
CA MET A 106 17.19 -5.90 -9.53
C MET A 106 17.44 -4.48 -9.00
N ILE A 107 18.63 -4.22 -8.45
CA ILE A 107 19.00 -2.88 -7.96
C ILE A 107 19.10 -1.88 -9.13
N ASP A 108 19.67 -2.28 -10.26
CA ASP A 108 19.76 -1.43 -11.45
C ASP A 108 18.37 -1.13 -12.04
N ILE A 109 17.52 -2.15 -12.22
CA ILE A 109 16.12 -1.98 -12.61
C ILE A 109 15.44 -1.01 -11.65
N ARG A 110 15.59 -1.20 -10.33
CA ARG A 110 14.92 -0.34 -9.35
C ARG A 110 15.40 1.10 -9.41
N LYS A 111 16.71 1.33 -9.56
CA LYS A 111 17.32 2.67 -9.63
C LYS A 111 17.02 3.39 -10.94
N SER A 112 16.66 2.66 -12.00
CA SER A 112 16.20 3.28 -13.26
C SER A 112 14.83 3.96 -13.13
N ILE A 113 14.02 3.60 -12.12
CA ILE A 113 12.72 4.22 -11.85
C ILE A 113 12.95 5.55 -11.12
N PRO A 114 12.49 6.70 -11.66
CA PRO A 114 12.71 8.01 -11.04
C PRO A 114 12.17 8.08 -9.61
N ASN A 115 12.94 8.70 -8.72
CA ASN A 115 12.49 9.00 -7.37
C ASN A 115 11.32 10.01 -7.39
N PRO A 116 10.44 9.98 -6.37
CA PRO A 116 9.40 10.98 -6.19
C PRO A 116 9.97 12.40 -6.17
N THR A 117 9.25 13.30 -6.81
CA THR A 117 9.52 14.74 -6.81
C THR A 117 8.45 15.44 -5.97
N GLU A 118 8.59 16.75 -5.77
CA GLU A 118 7.56 17.53 -5.06
C GLU A 118 6.19 17.48 -5.75
N GLN A 119 6.14 17.15 -7.05
CA GLN A 119 4.90 17.01 -7.81
C GLN A 119 4.31 15.59 -7.72
N THR A 120 5.08 14.62 -7.23
CA THR A 120 4.62 13.24 -7.10
C THR A 120 3.65 13.12 -5.95
N VAL A 121 2.42 12.71 -6.24
CA VAL A 121 1.44 12.37 -5.21
C VAL A 121 1.83 11.02 -4.60
N LEU A 122 2.05 11.01 -3.31
CA LEU A 122 2.42 9.87 -2.49
C LEU A 122 1.23 9.42 -1.65
N GLN A 123 1.29 8.19 -1.14
CA GLN A 123 0.33 7.70 -0.16
C GLN A 123 0.97 6.95 1.00
N LYS A 124 0.23 6.91 2.11
CA LYS A 124 0.45 5.97 3.21
C LYS A 124 -0.88 5.43 3.71
N ILE A 125 -0.93 4.12 3.95
CA ILE A 125 -2.04 3.47 4.66
C ILE A 125 -1.66 3.32 6.14
N ILE A 126 -2.57 3.68 7.04
CA ILE A 126 -2.43 3.55 8.49
C ILE A 126 -3.71 2.96 9.11
N PRO A 127 -3.64 2.40 10.32
CA PRO A 127 -4.82 1.99 11.07
C PRO A 127 -5.70 3.20 11.40
N VAL A 128 -7.02 3.00 11.40
CA VAL A 128 -7.99 4.05 11.76
C VAL A 128 -7.72 4.64 13.15
N LYS A 129 -7.31 3.80 14.11
CA LYS A 129 -6.96 4.24 15.48
C LYS A 129 -5.80 5.23 15.55
N ASP A 130 -4.97 5.30 14.51
CA ASP A 130 -3.79 6.16 14.47
C ASP A 130 -4.04 7.46 13.67
N ALA A 131 -5.25 7.66 13.14
CA ALA A 131 -5.61 8.83 12.33
C ALA A 131 -5.42 10.15 13.10
N ASP A 132 -5.86 10.19 14.35
CA ASP A 132 -5.81 11.37 15.22
C ASP A 132 -4.38 11.90 15.43
N ASN A 133 -3.35 11.07 15.23
CA ASN A 133 -1.95 11.47 15.36
C ASN A 133 -1.50 12.49 14.30
N TYR A 134 -2.29 12.70 13.25
CA TYR A 134 -1.96 13.63 12.17
C TYR A 134 -2.68 14.97 12.29
N PHE A 135 -3.65 15.10 13.19
CA PHE A 135 -4.45 16.32 13.34
C PHE A 135 -3.93 17.26 14.44
N GLY A 136 -4.24 18.55 14.27
CA GLY A 136 -4.04 19.56 15.31
C GLY A 136 -2.58 19.89 15.63
N SER A 137 -2.32 20.37 16.85
CA SER A 137 -0.98 20.81 17.27
C SER A 137 0.04 19.68 17.43
N LYS A 138 -0.44 18.44 17.49
CA LYS A 138 0.37 17.22 17.59
C LYS A 138 0.56 16.53 16.24
N GLY A 139 0.01 17.06 15.15
CA GLY A 139 0.04 16.44 13.84
C GLY A 139 1.46 16.10 13.40
N TRP A 140 1.78 14.81 13.36
CA TRP A 140 3.06 14.33 12.88
C TRP A 140 3.14 14.41 11.35
N GLY A 141 4.37 14.54 10.84
CA GLY A 141 4.63 14.30 9.42
C GLY A 141 4.44 12.83 9.07
N VAL A 142 4.44 12.52 7.78
CA VAL A 142 4.38 11.12 7.33
C VAL A 142 5.78 10.52 7.39
N GLY A 143 5.91 9.37 8.06
CA GLY A 143 7.17 8.63 8.20
C GLY A 143 7.08 7.18 7.71
N GLY A 144 8.19 6.44 7.76
CA GLY A 144 8.25 5.02 7.38
C GLY A 144 8.00 4.77 5.90
N PHE A 145 7.45 3.59 5.57
CA PHE A 145 7.18 3.18 4.19
C PHE A 145 5.98 3.92 3.57
N ILE A 146 6.14 4.26 2.29
CA ILE A 146 5.17 4.99 1.45
C ILE A 146 5.22 4.47 0.01
N SER A 147 4.21 4.81 -0.79
CA SER A 147 4.14 4.46 -2.22
C SER A 147 3.72 5.66 -3.05
N LYS A 148 4.04 5.68 -4.34
CA LYS A 148 3.43 6.65 -5.26
C LYS A 148 1.96 6.31 -5.44
N ARG A 149 1.09 7.32 -5.38
CA ARG A 149 -0.36 7.14 -5.50
C ARG A 149 -0.76 6.49 -6.83
N GLY A 150 -0.05 6.84 -7.91
CA GLY A 150 -0.29 6.32 -9.26
C GLY A 150 -0.05 4.82 -9.41
N ASP A 151 0.89 4.24 -8.66
CA ASP A 151 1.21 2.81 -8.72
C ASP A 151 0.22 1.94 -7.93
N VAL A 152 -0.70 2.56 -7.18
CA VAL A 152 -1.59 1.91 -6.20
C VAL A 152 -3.05 2.38 -6.32
N VAL A 153 -3.44 2.84 -7.51
CA VAL A 153 -4.82 3.31 -7.80
C VAL A 153 -5.88 2.24 -7.60
N ASP A 154 -5.51 0.97 -7.79
CA ASP A 154 -6.42 -0.16 -7.69
C ASP A 154 -6.56 -0.73 -6.26
N ILE A 155 -5.78 -0.23 -5.30
CA ILE A 155 -5.92 -0.60 -3.89
C ILE A 155 -7.11 0.15 -3.30
N LYS A 156 -8.23 -0.55 -3.14
CA LYS A 156 -9.50 0.05 -2.68
C LYS A 156 -9.93 -0.51 -1.34
N THR A 157 -9.69 -1.78 -1.07
CA THR A 157 -10.11 -2.45 0.16
C THR A 157 -8.92 -2.75 1.06
N ILE A 158 -9.18 -3.13 2.31
CA ILE A 158 -8.13 -3.60 3.20
C ILE A 158 -7.49 -4.90 2.71
N GLU A 159 -8.23 -5.76 2.01
CA GLU A 159 -7.69 -6.97 1.39
C GLU A 159 -6.68 -6.61 0.29
N ASP A 160 -7.04 -5.67 -0.59
CA ASP A 160 -6.12 -5.16 -1.61
C ASP A 160 -4.88 -4.54 -0.96
N ALA A 161 -5.05 -3.81 0.14
CA ALA A 161 -3.93 -3.19 0.84
C ALA A 161 -3.01 -4.22 1.49
N VAL A 162 -3.55 -5.28 2.09
CA VAL A 162 -2.76 -6.38 2.66
C VAL A 162 -1.99 -7.12 1.56
N ASN A 163 -2.65 -7.49 0.46
CA ASN A 163 -2.01 -8.23 -0.64
C ASN A 163 -1.05 -7.36 -1.46
N GLY A 164 -1.40 -6.08 -1.67
CA GLY A 164 -0.65 -5.15 -2.51
C GLY A 164 0.50 -4.46 -1.80
N LEU A 165 0.32 -4.04 -0.54
CA LEU A 165 1.34 -3.33 0.24
C LEU A 165 2.01 -4.21 1.30
N ARG A 166 1.70 -5.51 1.33
CA ARG A 166 2.24 -6.47 2.31
C ARG A 166 2.09 -5.98 3.75
N LEU A 167 0.85 -5.64 4.10
CA LEU A 167 0.49 -5.23 5.46
C LEU A 167 0.39 -6.41 6.44
N ASP A 168 0.83 -7.60 6.05
CA ASP A 168 0.94 -8.84 6.85
C ASP A 168 2.28 -8.94 7.60
N TYR A 169 2.83 -7.79 8.03
CA TYR A 169 3.99 -7.73 8.90
C TYR A 169 3.67 -8.16 10.33
N GLU A 170 4.73 -8.37 11.13
CA GLU A 170 4.59 -8.80 12.52
C GLU A 170 3.69 -7.86 13.33
N ASN A 171 2.75 -8.44 14.08
CA ASN A 171 1.77 -7.68 14.87
C ASN A 171 0.93 -6.72 14.02
N SER A 172 0.68 -7.07 12.75
CA SER A 172 -0.18 -6.27 11.87
C SER A 172 -1.52 -5.96 12.54
N PRO A 173 -1.95 -4.68 12.55
CA PRO A 173 -3.27 -4.27 13.01
C PRO A 173 -4.36 -4.59 11.97
N PHE A 174 -3.97 -5.02 10.76
CA PHE A 174 -4.89 -5.19 9.63
C PHE A 174 -5.31 -6.64 9.42
N VAL A 175 -4.40 -7.59 9.65
CA VAL A 175 -4.62 -9.01 9.36
C VAL A 175 -3.96 -9.88 10.42
N GLU A 176 -4.50 -11.07 10.64
CA GLU A 176 -3.78 -12.12 11.36
C GLU A 176 -2.59 -12.62 10.54
N THR A 177 -1.48 -12.91 11.20
CA THR A 177 -0.25 -13.38 10.55
C THR A 177 0.26 -14.63 11.24
N MET A 178 0.87 -15.54 10.50
CA MET A 178 1.59 -16.69 11.02
C MET A 178 2.96 -16.82 10.36
N ILE A 179 3.80 -17.71 10.89
CA ILE A 179 4.99 -18.20 10.21
C ILE A 179 4.62 -19.52 9.54
N ASP A 180 4.84 -19.61 8.22
CA ASP A 180 4.59 -20.83 7.46
C ASP A 180 5.65 -21.91 7.72
N ALA A 181 5.47 -23.09 7.12
CA ALA A 181 6.41 -24.21 7.27
C ALA A 181 7.82 -23.91 6.75
N ASN A 182 7.97 -22.88 5.90
CA ASN A 182 9.24 -22.44 5.33
C ASN A 182 9.89 -21.30 6.13
N GLY A 183 9.27 -20.87 7.23
CA GLY A 183 9.77 -19.78 8.06
C GLY A 183 9.38 -18.38 7.57
N ASN A 184 8.52 -18.27 6.55
CA ASN A 184 8.08 -16.98 6.02
C ASN A 184 6.87 -16.45 6.76
N ARG A 185 6.77 -15.13 6.90
CA ARG A 185 5.56 -14.52 7.44
C ARG A 185 4.50 -14.43 6.33
N VAL A 186 3.31 -14.90 6.66
CA VAL A 186 2.17 -14.90 5.75
C VAL A 186 0.90 -14.46 6.47
N ALA A 187 -0.01 -13.83 5.73
CA ALA A 187 -1.36 -13.57 6.20
C ALA A 187 -2.14 -14.88 6.42
N VAL A 188 -2.85 -14.98 7.54
CA VAL A 188 -3.69 -16.14 7.84
C VAL A 188 -4.94 -16.11 6.96
N ARG A 189 -5.31 -17.28 6.43
CA ARG A 189 -6.56 -17.48 5.68
C ARG A 189 -7.55 -18.35 6.46
N ASP A 190 -8.84 -18.11 6.24
CA ASP A 190 -9.92 -18.96 6.74
C ASP A 190 -10.06 -20.25 5.90
N GLN A 191 -11.01 -21.10 6.27
CA GLN A 191 -11.29 -22.37 5.57
C GLN A 191 -11.76 -22.19 4.10
N ASN A 192 -12.21 -20.99 3.73
CA ASN A 192 -12.63 -20.63 2.38
C ASN A 192 -11.51 -19.97 1.57
N GLY A 193 -10.33 -19.77 2.18
CA GLY A 193 -9.20 -19.09 1.55
C GLY A 193 -9.22 -17.57 1.67
N ASN A 194 -10.18 -16.97 2.37
CA ASN A 194 -10.24 -15.52 2.58
C ASN A 194 -9.24 -15.09 3.66
N LEU A 195 -8.69 -13.87 3.57
CA LEU A 195 -7.84 -13.33 4.62
C LEU A 195 -8.60 -13.19 5.95
N LYS A 196 -7.98 -13.57 7.06
CA LYS A 196 -8.46 -13.26 8.41
C LYS A 196 -8.13 -11.81 8.77
N LEU A 197 -8.91 -10.90 8.21
CA LEU A 197 -8.81 -9.46 8.46
C LEU A 197 -9.25 -9.11 9.89
N LYS A 198 -8.55 -8.17 10.51
CA LYS A 198 -8.86 -7.62 11.85
C LYS A 198 -9.74 -6.38 11.79
N THR A 199 -9.89 -5.80 10.61
CA THR A 199 -10.61 -4.56 10.32
C THR A 199 -11.09 -4.61 8.88
N ASP A 200 -12.20 -3.95 8.55
CA ASP A 200 -12.65 -3.66 7.18
C ASP A 200 -12.30 -2.24 6.75
N ALA A 201 -11.61 -1.49 7.61
CA ALA A 201 -11.32 -0.08 7.44
C ALA A 201 -9.84 0.26 7.63
N PHE A 202 -9.38 1.28 6.91
CA PHE A 202 -8.08 1.90 7.04
C PHE A 202 -8.14 3.40 6.74
N VAL A 203 -7.08 4.11 7.09
CA VAL A 203 -6.91 5.51 6.70
C VAL A 203 -5.82 5.63 5.66
N ARG A 204 -6.11 6.36 4.59
CA ARG A 204 -5.16 6.70 3.52
C ARG A 204 -4.80 8.17 3.62
N ILE A 205 -3.52 8.46 3.81
CA ILE A 205 -2.99 9.81 3.67
C ILE A 205 -2.46 9.93 2.26
N GLU A 206 -3.03 10.83 1.47
CA GLU A 206 -2.57 11.19 0.13
C GLU A 206 -1.89 12.56 0.19
N PHE A 207 -0.64 12.65 -0.23
CA PHE A 207 0.15 13.85 0.05
C PHE A 207 1.24 14.14 -0.96
N ARG A 208 1.75 15.37 -0.90
CA ARG A 208 3.03 15.78 -1.49
C ARG A 208 3.90 16.37 -0.38
N THR A 209 5.19 16.49 -0.64
CA THR A 209 6.16 17.05 0.29
C THR A 209 7.26 17.81 -0.45
N HIS A 210 7.79 18.86 0.18
CA HIS A 210 9.05 19.50 -0.23
C HIS A 210 10.28 18.73 0.27
N ASP A 211 10.10 17.83 1.24
CA ASP A 211 11.20 17.10 1.89
C ASP A 211 11.59 15.84 1.06
N THR A 212 11.73 15.98 -0.26
CA THR A 212 11.96 14.83 -1.16
C THR A 212 13.31 14.16 -0.97
N ASP A 213 14.29 14.90 -0.47
CA ASP A 213 15.65 14.38 -0.18
C ASP A 213 15.65 13.34 0.95
N TYR A 214 14.56 13.22 1.72
CA TYR A 214 14.40 12.20 2.75
C TYR A 214 13.64 10.96 2.26
N ILE A 215 13.30 10.88 0.97
CA ILE A 215 12.66 9.70 0.38
C ILE A 215 13.74 8.82 -0.24
N ASP A 216 13.93 7.64 0.34
CA ASP A 216 14.93 6.67 -0.09
C ASP A 216 14.28 5.38 -0.62
N ILE A 217 15.06 4.60 -1.34
CA ILE A 217 14.71 3.26 -1.79
C ILE A 217 15.25 2.28 -0.74
N PRO A 218 14.40 1.49 -0.06
CA PRO A 218 14.83 0.59 1.01
C PRO A 218 15.54 -0.65 0.45
N ILE A 219 16.78 -0.47 0.01
CA ILE A 219 17.65 -1.53 -0.50
C ILE A 219 18.52 -2.05 0.65
N GLY A 220 18.44 -3.35 0.90
CA GLY A 220 19.33 -4.03 1.84
C GLY A 220 20.62 -4.50 1.15
N ASN A 221 21.56 -4.99 1.95
CA ASN A 221 22.75 -5.68 1.47
C ASN A 221 22.51 -7.20 1.40
N ARG A 222 23.15 -7.88 0.46
CA ARG A 222 23.03 -9.35 0.29
C ARG A 222 23.50 -10.16 1.49
N ASP A 223 24.34 -9.59 2.35
CA ASP A 223 24.78 -10.20 3.61
C ASP A 223 23.72 -10.10 4.73
N GLY A 224 22.56 -9.50 4.44
CA GLY A 224 21.48 -9.29 5.39
C GLY A 224 21.61 -8.01 6.21
N THR A 225 22.69 -7.24 6.06
CA THR A 225 22.82 -5.94 6.72
C THR A 225 21.94 -4.89 6.05
N LYS A 226 21.41 -3.94 6.83
CA LYS A 226 20.44 -2.93 6.37
C LYS A 226 19.17 -3.52 5.72
N LEU A 227 18.89 -4.80 5.96
CA LEU A 227 17.69 -5.46 5.48
C LEU A 227 16.60 -5.39 6.54
N GLU A 228 15.45 -4.87 6.14
CA GLU A 228 14.24 -4.84 6.97
C GLU A 228 13.66 -6.25 7.15
N ALA A 229 12.91 -6.43 8.24
CA ALA A 229 12.25 -7.70 8.51
C ALA A 229 11.26 -8.07 7.39
N ASP A 230 11.00 -9.37 7.23
CA ASP A 230 9.94 -9.85 6.33
C ASP A 230 8.61 -9.21 6.76
N PRO A 231 7.83 -8.62 5.84
CA PRO A 231 7.74 -8.92 4.40
C PRO A 231 8.60 -8.06 3.46
N ALA A 232 9.61 -7.33 3.94
CA ALA A 232 10.51 -6.60 3.06
C ALA A 232 11.42 -7.55 2.25
N SER A 233 11.49 -7.34 0.93
CA SER A 233 12.43 -8.06 0.05
C SER A 233 13.85 -7.54 0.17
N GLY A 234 14.00 -6.22 0.40
CA GLY A 234 15.27 -5.49 0.32
C GLY A 234 15.72 -5.18 -1.11
N ASN A 235 14.93 -5.51 -2.15
CA ASN A 235 15.26 -5.21 -3.55
C ASN A 235 14.63 -3.89 -4.05
N GLY A 236 13.94 -3.16 -3.15
CA GLY A 236 13.28 -1.89 -3.42
C GLY A 236 11.91 -2.01 -4.11
N PHE A 237 11.35 -3.22 -4.19
CA PHE A 237 9.96 -3.47 -4.59
C PHE A 237 9.21 -4.25 -3.50
N ILE A 238 7.90 -4.01 -3.42
CA ILE A 238 7.03 -4.77 -2.52
C ILE A 238 6.90 -6.21 -3.02
N LYS A 239 6.99 -7.18 -2.09
CA LYS A 239 6.77 -8.63 -2.30
C LYS A 239 5.28 -8.95 -2.54
N SER A 240 4.68 -8.38 -3.59
CA SER A 240 3.28 -8.60 -3.96
C SER A 240 3.19 -9.39 -5.27
N ASP A 241 2.42 -10.47 -5.27
CA ASP A 241 2.15 -11.26 -6.48
C ASP A 241 1.24 -10.53 -7.47
N GLU A 242 0.41 -9.62 -6.98
CA GLU A 242 -0.63 -8.96 -7.78
C GLU A 242 -0.19 -7.59 -8.30
N TYR A 243 0.62 -6.87 -7.53
CA TYR A 243 0.92 -5.47 -7.82
C TYR A 243 2.41 -5.23 -8.03
N LEU A 244 2.74 -4.52 -9.11
CA LEU A 244 4.06 -3.97 -9.35
C LEU A 244 4.19 -2.63 -8.64
N ILE A 245 4.76 -2.63 -7.43
CA ILE A 245 4.88 -1.41 -6.62
C ILE A 245 6.34 -1.20 -6.23
N PRO A 246 7.00 -0.14 -6.75
CA PRO A 246 8.26 0.33 -6.21
C PRO A 246 8.08 0.82 -4.77
N GLU A 247 8.99 0.41 -3.90
CA GLU A 247 8.95 0.75 -2.49
C GLU A 247 9.76 2.01 -2.21
N TYR A 248 9.26 2.84 -1.29
CA TYR A 248 9.95 4.04 -0.81
C TYR A 248 9.83 4.13 0.71
N LYS A 249 10.83 4.71 1.36
CA LYS A 249 10.87 4.90 2.81
C LYS A 249 11.37 6.29 3.17
N ILE A 250 10.77 6.89 4.19
CA ILE A 250 11.27 8.13 4.77
C ILE A 250 12.44 7.86 5.71
N VAL A 251 13.60 8.49 5.46
CA VAL A 251 14.88 8.21 6.16
C VAL A 251 15.59 9.44 6.73
N LYS A 252 14.86 10.52 7.05
CA LYS A 252 15.39 11.75 7.66
C LYS A 252 16.44 11.47 8.76
N PRO A 253 17.73 11.80 8.52
CA PRO A 253 18.81 11.56 9.47
C PRO A 253 18.57 12.25 10.82
N ASP A 254 19.22 11.75 11.87
CA ASP A 254 19.30 12.36 13.20
C ASP A 254 17.94 12.61 13.89
N THR A 255 16.91 11.88 13.46
CA THR A 255 15.60 11.88 14.10
C THR A 255 15.23 10.47 14.57
N LYS A 256 14.69 10.37 15.78
CA LYS A 256 14.20 9.09 16.31
C LYS A 256 13.03 8.54 15.48
N PHE A 257 12.24 9.44 14.90
CA PHE A 257 11.08 9.11 14.07
C PHE A 257 11.11 9.96 12.78
N PRO A 258 11.83 9.48 11.75
CA PRO A 258 11.90 10.15 10.46
C PRO A 258 10.52 10.42 9.88
N SER A 259 10.26 11.69 9.54
CA SER A 259 9.01 12.12 8.94
C SER A 259 9.21 13.32 8.01
N VAL A 260 8.33 13.43 7.02
CA VAL A 260 8.26 14.55 6.07
C VAL A 260 7.01 15.38 6.31
N LYS A 261 7.11 16.68 6.05
CA LYS A 261 5.97 17.59 6.15
C LYS A 261 5.05 17.43 4.94
N LEU A 262 3.76 17.52 5.20
CA LEU A 262 2.72 17.50 4.18
C LEU A 262 2.56 18.90 3.60
N THR A 263 2.47 19.03 2.27
CA THR A 263 2.12 20.30 1.64
C THR A 263 0.61 20.56 1.74
N ASP A 264 0.23 21.82 1.57
CA ASP A 264 -1.17 22.22 1.47
C ASP A 264 -1.89 21.45 0.36
N GLY A 265 -3.16 21.13 0.63
CA GLY A 265 -3.99 20.31 -0.24
C GLY A 265 -3.75 18.80 -0.11
N SER A 266 -2.80 18.34 0.71
CA SER A 266 -2.72 16.92 1.12
C SER A 266 -4.00 16.51 1.86
N LYS A 267 -4.41 15.26 1.70
CA LYS A 267 -5.73 14.77 2.13
C LYS A 267 -5.60 13.50 2.96
N MET A 268 -6.56 13.32 3.85
CA MET A 268 -6.75 12.08 4.58
C MET A 268 -8.14 11.52 4.26
N TYR A 269 -8.18 10.25 3.88
CA TYR A 269 -9.39 9.52 3.56
C TYR A 269 -9.57 8.37 4.56
N LEU A 270 -10.78 8.24 5.10
CA LEU A 270 -11.22 7.02 5.76
C LEU A 270 -11.78 6.09 4.68
N ASN A 271 -11.19 4.90 4.56
CA ASN A 271 -11.66 3.85 3.66
C ASN A 271 -12.34 2.74 4.46
N VAL A 272 -13.52 2.32 4.02
CA VAL A 272 -14.30 1.28 4.68
C VAL A 272 -14.93 0.40 3.60
N GLY A 273 -14.47 -0.85 3.53
CA GLY A 273 -15.00 -1.82 2.57
C GLY A 273 -14.88 -1.38 1.10
N GLY A 274 -13.97 -0.47 0.75
CA GLY A 274 -13.81 0.06 -0.60
C GLY A 274 -14.29 1.50 -0.80
N GLU A 275 -15.14 2.00 0.08
CA GLU A 275 -15.69 3.36 -0.01
C GLU A 275 -14.79 4.35 0.73
N GLU A 276 -14.53 5.51 0.12
CA GLU A 276 -13.66 6.55 0.67
C GLU A 276 -14.42 7.80 1.09
N VAL A 277 -14.18 8.26 2.31
CA VAL A 277 -14.68 9.52 2.85
C VAL A 277 -13.50 10.45 3.12
N LEU A 278 -13.53 11.66 2.58
CA LEU A 278 -12.53 12.68 2.89
C LEU A 278 -12.76 13.17 4.33
N VAL A 279 -11.78 12.96 5.20
CA VAL A 279 -11.87 13.31 6.63
C VAL A 279 -10.91 14.42 7.03
N GLY A 280 -9.84 14.65 6.27
CA GLY A 280 -8.85 15.68 6.60
C GLY A 280 -8.22 16.35 5.39
N VAL A 281 -7.86 17.61 5.55
CA VAL A 281 -7.13 18.42 4.55
C VAL A 281 -6.04 19.22 5.22
N VAL A 282 -4.87 19.28 4.59
CA VAL A 282 -3.76 20.12 5.04
C VAL A 282 -3.93 21.55 4.53
N LYS A 283 -3.89 22.51 5.46
CA LYS A 283 -3.91 23.97 5.21
C LYS A 283 -2.80 24.60 6.06
N ASN A 284 -2.01 25.51 5.49
CA ASN A 284 -0.89 26.15 6.17
C ASN A 284 0.05 25.14 6.88
N GLY A 285 0.30 23.98 6.24
CA GLY A 285 1.17 22.92 6.74
C GLY A 285 0.64 22.12 7.94
N LYS A 286 -0.66 22.25 8.28
CA LYS A 286 -1.31 21.46 9.35
C LYS A 286 -2.55 20.76 8.82
N MET A 287 -2.79 19.52 9.26
CA MET A 287 -4.01 18.80 8.91
C MET A 287 -5.17 19.21 9.81
N TYR A 288 -6.29 19.52 9.18
CA TYR A 288 -7.56 19.85 9.82
C TYR A 288 -8.62 18.86 9.38
N TYR A 289 -9.56 18.57 10.27
CA TYR A 289 -10.77 17.87 9.88
C TYR A 289 -11.52 18.68 8.83
N VAL A 290 -12.18 17.99 7.90
CA VAL A 290 -13.16 18.64 7.04
C VAL A 290 -14.38 18.98 7.90
N GLU A 291 -14.72 20.27 7.97
CA GLU A 291 -15.99 20.73 8.54
C GLU A 291 -17.08 20.48 7.49
N GLU A 292 -18.21 19.87 7.89
CA GLU A 292 -19.43 19.82 7.09
C GLU A 292 -20.02 21.23 6.89
#